data_AF-A0A8X6FE58-F1
#
_entry.id   AF-A0A8X6FE58-F1
#
_cell.length_a   1.000
_cell.length_b   1.000
_cell.length_c   1.000
_cell.angle_alpha   90.00
_cell.angle_beta   90.00
_cell.angle_gamma   90.00
#
_symmetry.space_group_name_H-M   'P 1'
#
loop_
_entity.id
_entity.type
_entity.pdbx_description
1 polymer ?
#
loop_
_entity_poly.entity_id
_entity_poly.type
_entity_poly.pdbx_seq_one_letter_code
_entity_poly.pdbx_strand_id
1 'polypeptide(L)'
;MESINTIPEIANTLAETFAKTSSCVNYTSAFQALKRREERVNLNFSSSNEEGYNSPLTLLELRVALHRSEKMVSVVFSRKREVFPNPELFIGRSLIKVVKEFKFLGLIFDQSLRFHRHLKDLKIRSAKALNILKVSANTCWGAD
;
A
#
# COMPACT_ATOMS: atom_id res chain seq x y z
N MET A 1 -19.10 18.22 37.43
CA MET A 1 -18.16 17.93 36.34
C MET A 1 -17.95 16.43 36.38
N GLU A 2 -18.73 15.68 35.58
CA GLU A 2 -18.67 14.21 35.61
C GLU A 2 -17.29 13.76 35.14
N SER A 3 -16.61 13.00 35.99
CA SER A 3 -15.33 12.38 35.68
C SER A 3 -15.57 11.25 34.68
N ILE A 4 -15.06 11.41 33.47
CA ILE A 4 -15.08 10.41 32.42
C ILE A 4 -14.20 9.23 32.87
N ASN A 5 -14.81 8.16 33.37
CA ASN A 5 -14.09 7.08 34.06
C ASN A 5 -14.11 5.75 33.31
N THR A 6 -14.81 5.66 32.18
CA THR A 6 -14.88 4.42 31.39
C THR A 6 -14.09 4.53 30.09
N ILE A 7 -13.43 3.42 29.71
CA ILE A 7 -12.64 3.33 28.46
C ILE A 7 -13.45 3.77 27.22
N PRO A 8 -14.74 3.37 27.05
CA PRO A 8 -15.54 3.82 25.91
C PRO A 8 -15.81 5.32 25.89
N GLU A 9 -16.08 5.96 27.04
CA GLU A 9 -16.34 7.40 27.08
C GLU A 9 -15.08 8.21 26.81
N ILE A 10 -13.91 7.76 27.30
CA ILE A 10 -12.61 8.37 26.97
C ILE A 10 -12.36 8.27 25.46
N ALA A 11 -12.60 7.10 24.87
CA ALA A 11 -12.43 6.87 23.44
C ALA A 11 -13.37 7.75 22.59
N ASN A 12 -14.64 7.88 22.99
CA ASN A 12 -15.61 8.74 22.32
C ASN A 12 -15.24 10.22 22.43
N THR A 13 -14.82 10.68 23.61
CA THR A 13 -14.39 12.08 23.82
C THR A 13 -13.18 12.42 22.95
N LEU A 14 -12.20 11.52 22.87
CA LEU A 14 -11.06 11.67 21.97
C LEU A 14 -11.52 11.71 20.50
N ALA A 15 -12.35 10.76 20.09
CA ALA A 15 -12.86 10.68 18.71
C ALA A 15 -13.62 11.95 18.29
N GLU A 16 -14.47 12.49 19.17
CA GLU A 16 -15.19 13.75 18.92
C GLU A 16 -14.25 14.95 18.81
N THR A 17 -13.27 15.04 19.71
CA THR A 17 -12.27 16.12 19.69
C THR A 17 -11.44 16.07 18.40
N PHE A 18 -11.06 14.87 17.98
CA PHE A 18 -10.33 14.60 16.74
C PHE A 18 -11.18 14.93 15.50
N ALA A 19 -12.45 14.53 15.49
CA ALA A 19 -13.38 14.84 14.40
C ALA A 19 -13.62 16.35 14.28
N LYS A 20 -13.79 17.06 15.41
CA LYS A 20 -13.94 18.51 15.44
C LYS A 20 -12.69 19.25 14.94
N THR A 21 -11.51 18.83 15.40
CA THR A 21 -10.23 19.46 15.01
C THR A 21 -9.94 19.27 13.52
N SER A 22 -10.34 18.13 12.97
CA SER A 22 -10.08 17.75 11.58
C SER A 22 -11.25 18.05 10.64
N SER A 23 -12.31 18.66 11.16
CA SER A 23 -13.47 19.06 10.37
C SER A 23 -13.09 20.16 9.38
N CYS A 24 -13.61 20.06 8.16
CA CYS A 24 -13.43 21.07 7.12
C CYS A 24 -13.98 22.45 7.52
N VAL A 25 -14.92 22.47 8.47
CA VAL A 25 -15.52 23.69 9.04
C VAL A 25 -14.47 24.54 9.77
N ASN A 26 -13.41 23.91 10.28
CA ASN A 26 -12.35 24.57 11.04
C ASN A 26 -11.21 25.11 10.15
N TYR A 27 -11.26 24.88 8.83
CA TYR A 27 -10.31 25.46 7.89
C TYR A 27 -10.55 26.96 7.70
N THR A 28 -9.52 27.69 7.28
CA THR A 28 -9.67 29.11 6.94
C THR A 28 -10.65 29.28 5.78
N SER A 29 -11.40 30.38 5.78
CA SER A 29 -12.38 30.69 4.73
C SER A 29 -11.76 30.70 3.33
N ALA A 30 -10.51 31.17 3.21
CA ALA A 30 -9.74 31.13 1.97
C ALA A 30 -9.47 29.68 1.49
N PHE A 31 -9.07 28.77 2.38
CA PHE A 31 -8.82 27.37 2.02
C PHE A 31 -10.12 26.62 1.69
N GLN A 32 -11.21 26.89 2.40
CA GLN A 32 -12.52 26.31 2.07
C GLN A 32 -12.99 26.72 0.67
N ALA A 33 -12.77 27.98 0.27
CA ALA A 33 -13.12 28.46 -1.06
C ALA A 33 -12.26 27.78 -2.15
N LEU A 34 -10.96 27.61 -1.89
CA LEU A 34 -10.05 26.86 -2.78
C LEU A 34 -10.49 25.39 -2.92
N LYS A 35 -10.73 24.69 -1.80
CA LYS A 35 -11.18 23.29 -1.78
C LYS A 35 -12.43 23.08 -2.63
N ARG A 36 -13.49 23.88 -2.39
CA ARG A 36 -14.74 23.82 -3.15
C ARG A 36 -14.57 24.10 -4.64
N ARG A 37 -13.56 24.90 -5.02
CA ARG A 37 -13.27 25.20 -6.42
C ARG A 37 -12.57 24.02 -7.11
N GLU A 38 -11.54 23.45 -6.48
CA GLU A 38 -10.75 22.36 -7.06
C GLU A 38 -11.52 21.02 -7.06
N GLU A 39 -12.33 20.73 -6.03
CA GLU A 39 -13.12 19.48 -5.95
C GLU A 39 -14.28 19.42 -6.96
N ARG A 40 -14.69 20.57 -7.53
CA ARG A 40 -15.65 20.61 -8.65
C ARG A 40 -15.06 20.18 -9.97
N VAL A 41 -13.73 20.12 -10.07
CA VAL A 41 -13.05 19.64 -11.27
C VAL A 41 -13.15 18.11 -11.29
N ASN A 42 -13.96 17.58 -12.20
CA ASN A 42 -14.00 16.14 -12.41
C ASN A 42 -12.62 15.65 -12.86
N LEU A 43 -12.08 14.67 -12.15
CA LEU A 43 -10.85 14.00 -12.55
C LEU A 43 -11.11 13.28 -13.87
N ASN A 44 -10.36 13.65 -14.90
CA ASN A 44 -10.37 12.91 -16.15
C ASN A 44 -9.40 11.73 -16.05
N PHE A 45 -9.93 10.51 -15.99
CA PHE A 45 -9.15 9.27 -15.99
C PHE A 45 -8.92 8.70 -17.39
N SER A 46 -9.35 9.37 -18.45
CA SER A 46 -9.02 8.95 -19.82
C SER A 46 -7.54 9.18 -20.07
N SER A 47 -6.84 8.15 -20.52
CA SER A 47 -5.45 8.26 -21.00
C SER A 47 -5.42 8.10 -22.51
N SER A 48 -4.52 8.85 -23.15
CA SER A 48 -4.23 8.69 -24.57
C SER A 48 -3.31 7.50 -24.84
N ASN A 49 -2.69 6.94 -23.78
CA ASN A 49 -1.56 6.02 -23.81
C ASN A 49 -0.33 6.57 -24.57
N GLU A 50 -0.31 7.85 -24.92
CA GLU A 50 0.82 8.53 -25.58
C GLU A 50 1.77 9.20 -24.58
N GLU A 51 1.53 9.00 -23.28
CA GLU A 51 2.38 9.55 -22.24
C GLU A 51 3.79 8.96 -22.36
N GLY A 52 4.82 9.79 -22.11
CA GLY A 52 6.21 9.39 -22.37
C GLY A 52 6.67 8.12 -21.64
N TYR A 53 6.01 7.73 -20.54
CA TYR A 53 6.29 6.49 -19.82
C TYR A 53 5.86 5.22 -20.58
N ASN A 54 4.99 5.34 -21.60
CA ASN A 54 4.58 4.24 -22.47
C ASN A 54 5.54 4.04 -23.66
N SER A 55 6.59 4.86 -23.77
CA SER A 55 7.61 4.69 -24.82
C SER A 55 8.30 3.32 -24.70
N PRO A 56 8.67 2.67 -25.83
CA PRO A 56 9.39 1.41 -25.79
C PRO A 56 10.69 1.50 -24.97
N LEU A 57 10.93 0.49 -24.13
CA LEU A 57 12.17 0.38 -23.35
C LEU A 57 13.38 0.27 -24.28
N THR A 58 14.37 1.16 -24.10
CA THR A 58 15.61 1.14 -24.88
C THR A 58 16.59 0.10 -24.33
N LEU A 59 17.53 -0.35 -25.19
CA LEU A 59 18.59 -1.26 -24.77
C LEU A 59 19.49 -0.63 -23.68
N LEU A 60 19.72 0.69 -23.75
CA LEU A 60 20.46 1.42 -22.73
C LEU A 60 19.75 1.38 -21.37
N GLU A 61 18.45 1.69 -21.33
CA GLU A 61 17.65 1.65 -20.10
C GLU A 61 17.62 0.24 -19.52
N LEU A 62 17.46 -0.78 -20.36
CA LEU A 62 17.54 -2.18 -19.94
C LEU A 62 18.90 -2.49 -19.31
N ARG A 63 19.99 -2.07 -19.96
CA ARG A 63 21.35 -2.32 -19.46
C ARG A 63 21.61 -1.62 -18.13
N VAL A 64 21.14 -0.38 -17.98
CA VAL A 64 21.22 0.38 -16.73
C VAL A 64 20.39 -0.30 -15.63
N ALA A 65 19.18 -0.75 -15.94
CA ALA A 65 18.33 -1.46 -15.00
C ALA A 65 18.98 -2.76 -14.51
N LEU A 66 19.57 -3.53 -15.43
CA LEU A 66 20.32 -4.76 -15.11
C LEU A 66 21.62 -4.47 -14.33
N HIS A 67 22.29 -3.35 -14.57
CA HIS A 67 23.46 -2.96 -13.76
C HIS A 67 23.09 -2.49 -12.36
N ARG A 68 21.89 -1.93 -12.16
CA ARG A 68 21.37 -1.51 -10.83
C ARG A 68 20.73 -2.65 -10.06
N SER A 69 20.89 -3.88 -10.52
CA SER A 69 20.12 -5.03 -10.07
C SER A 69 20.75 -5.81 -8.90
N GLU A 70 21.67 -5.18 -8.17
CA GLU A 70 22.39 -5.79 -7.03
C GLU A 70 21.44 -6.31 -5.92
N LYS A 71 20.20 -5.82 -5.90
CA LYS A 71 19.14 -6.22 -4.94
C LYS A 71 18.15 -7.22 -5.52
N MET A 72 18.35 -7.72 -6.74
CA MET A 72 17.47 -8.73 -7.30
C MET A 72 17.55 -10.01 -6.49
N VAL A 73 16.38 -10.57 -6.22
CA VAL A 73 16.21 -11.85 -5.54
C VAL A 73 15.33 -12.73 -6.41
N SER A 74 15.49 -14.03 -6.26
CA SER A 74 14.67 -15.04 -6.93
C SER A 74 13.90 -15.86 -5.91
N VAL A 75 12.68 -16.23 -6.24
CA VAL A 75 11.90 -17.23 -5.50
C VAL A 75 11.69 -18.41 -6.43
N VAL A 76 12.12 -19.60 -5.99
CA VAL A 76 11.99 -20.83 -6.77
C VAL A 76 10.72 -21.55 -6.36
N PHE A 77 9.88 -21.88 -7.35
CA PHE A 77 8.66 -22.64 -7.16
C PHE A 77 8.84 -24.05 -7.72
N SER A 78 8.61 -25.06 -6.89
CA SER A 78 8.64 -26.47 -7.32
C SER A 78 7.57 -27.28 -6.62
N ARG A 79 6.93 -28.19 -7.37
CA ARG A 79 5.98 -29.18 -6.83
C ARG A 79 6.65 -30.51 -6.50
N LYS A 80 7.93 -30.68 -6.86
CA LYS A 80 8.69 -31.88 -6.55
C LYS A 80 9.06 -31.90 -5.06
N ARG A 81 8.92 -33.06 -4.42
CA ARG A 81 9.23 -33.26 -2.99
C ARG A 81 10.71 -33.53 -2.72
N GLU A 82 11.51 -33.69 -3.78
CA GLU A 82 12.95 -33.88 -3.69
C GLU A 82 13.65 -32.57 -3.34
N VAL A 83 14.76 -32.67 -2.60
CA VAL A 83 15.60 -31.53 -2.27
C VAL A 83 16.40 -31.16 -3.51
N PHE A 84 16.01 -30.07 -4.17
CA PHE A 84 16.81 -29.49 -5.25
C PHE A 84 17.76 -28.44 -4.67
N PRO A 85 19.04 -28.46 -5.05
CA PRO A 85 19.94 -27.37 -4.73
C PRO A 85 19.38 -26.08 -5.34
N ASN A 86 19.62 -24.96 -4.66
CA ASN A 86 19.23 -23.66 -5.20
C ASN A 86 19.95 -23.43 -6.55
N PRO A 87 19.24 -22.98 -7.59
CA PRO A 87 19.87 -22.68 -8.87
C PRO A 87 20.81 -21.48 -8.74
N GLU A 88 21.96 -21.56 -9.40
CA GLU A 88 22.90 -20.45 -9.53
C GLU A 88 22.48 -19.60 -10.73
N LEU A 89 21.69 -18.55 -10.47
CA LEU A 89 21.21 -17.62 -11.50
C LEU A 89 22.04 -16.35 -11.48
N PHE A 90 22.52 -15.91 -12.64
CA PHE A 90 23.29 -14.69 -12.78
C PHE A 90 22.54 -13.66 -13.62
N ILE A 91 22.53 -12.40 -13.18
CA ILE A 91 22.19 -11.25 -14.02
C ILE A 91 23.45 -10.44 -14.25
N GLY A 92 23.87 -10.33 -15.51
CA GLY A 92 25.17 -9.80 -15.86
C GLY A 92 26.29 -10.64 -15.25
N ARG A 93 26.95 -10.11 -14.21
CA ARG A 93 28.01 -10.80 -13.45
C ARG A 93 27.63 -11.06 -11.98
N SER A 94 26.41 -10.72 -11.58
CA SER A 94 25.95 -10.79 -10.19
C SER A 94 25.09 -12.04 -9.96
N LEU A 95 25.44 -12.82 -8.93
CA LEU A 95 24.65 -13.97 -8.49
C LEU A 95 23.36 -13.49 -7.80
N ILE A 96 22.22 -14.00 -8.25
CA ILE A 96 20.92 -13.70 -7.68
C ILE A 96 20.68 -14.59 -6.46
N LYS A 97 20.40 -13.96 -5.32
CA LYS A 97 20.07 -14.68 -4.10
C LYS A 97 18.69 -15.33 -4.21
N VAL A 98 18.61 -16.63 -3.90
CA VAL A 98 17.33 -17.33 -3.74
C VAL A 98 16.76 -17.07 -2.34
N VAL A 99 15.50 -16.63 -2.28
CA VAL A 99 14.76 -16.36 -1.04
C VAL A 99 13.49 -17.21 -0.98
N LYS A 100 13.03 -17.51 0.25
CA LYS A 100 11.86 -18.38 0.47
C LYS A 100 10.52 -17.68 0.31
N GLU A 101 10.51 -16.36 0.47
CA GLU A 101 9.33 -15.53 0.31
C GLU A 101 9.72 -14.15 -0.23
N PHE A 102 8.84 -13.57 -1.05
CA PHE A 102 9.03 -12.23 -1.60
C PHE A 102 7.69 -11.54 -1.82
N LYS A 103 7.65 -10.23 -1.56
CA LYS A 103 6.47 -9.40 -1.77
C LYS A 103 6.57 -8.69 -3.11
N PHE A 104 5.61 -8.91 -3.99
CA PHE A 104 5.54 -8.28 -5.32
C PHE A 104 4.13 -7.81 -5.61
N LEU A 105 3.97 -6.54 -5.99
CA LEU A 105 2.68 -5.88 -6.27
C LEU A 105 1.61 -6.09 -5.19
N GLY A 106 2.02 -6.11 -3.92
CA GLY A 106 1.10 -6.30 -2.79
C GLY A 106 0.75 -7.75 -2.45
N LEU A 107 1.19 -8.72 -3.26
CA LEU A 107 1.08 -10.15 -2.99
C LEU A 107 2.35 -10.68 -2.33
N ILE A 108 2.20 -11.65 -1.43
CA ILE A 108 3.34 -12.35 -0.82
C ILE A 108 3.41 -13.74 -1.44
N PHE A 109 4.47 -13.99 -2.19
CA PHE A 109 4.76 -15.29 -2.78
C PHE A 109 5.71 -16.05 -1.87
N ASP A 110 5.37 -17.28 -1.52
CA ASP A 110 6.25 -18.22 -0.84
C ASP A 110 6.72 -19.30 -1.83
N GLN A 111 7.87 -19.91 -1.55
CA GLN A 111 8.45 -20.98 -2.38
C GLN A 111 7.49 -22.15 -2.65
N SER A 112 6.49 -22.35 -1.79
CA SER A 112 5.48 -23.41 -1.97
C SER A 112 4.22 -22.97 -2.71
N LEU A 113 4.12 -21.70 -3.13
CA LEU A 113 2.89 -21.09 -3.66
C LEU A 113 1.65 -21.39 -2.81
N ARG A 114 1.86 -21.60 -1.52
CA ARG A 114 0.80 -21.74 -0.52
C ARG A 114 0.66 -20.36 0.08
N PHE A 115 -0.25 -19.56 -0.48
CA PHE A 115 -0.59 -18.18 -0.11
C PHE A 115 -0.96 -17.95 1.38
N HIS A 116 -0.73 -18.91 2.27
CA HIS A 116 -0.90 -18.82 3.73
C HIS A 116 -0.25 -17.57 4.35
N ARG A 117 0.98 -17.25 3.94
CA ARG A 117 1.67 -16.03 4.42
C ARG A 117 0.93 -14.78 3.98
N HIS A 118 0.52 -14.73 2.71
CA HIS A 118 -0.27 -13.63 2.17
C HIS A 118 -1.64 -13.50 2.87
N LEU A 119 -2.37 -14.59 3.06
CA LEU A 119 -3.68 -14.62 3.71
C LEU A 119 -3.61 -14.14 5.16
N LYS A 120 -2.56 -14.53 5.90
CA LYS A 120 -2.32 -14.04 7.25
C LYS A 120 -2.08 -12.53 7.28
N ASP A 121 -1.20 -12.04 6.42
CA ASP A 121 -0.93 -10.60 6.28
C ASP A 121 -2.20 -9.84 5.91
N LEU A 122 -2.95 -10.34 4.92
CA LEU A 122 -4.21 -9.76 4.48
C LEU A 122 -5.23 -9.67 5.62
N LYS A 123 -5.42 -10.75 6.39
CA LYS A 123 -6.32 -10.74 7.55
C LYS A 123 -5.94 -9.65 8.56
N ILE A 124 -4.65 -9.52 8.87
CA ILE A 124 -4.16 -8.51 9.81
C ILE A 124 -4.41 -7.10 9.27
N ARG A 125 -4.10 -6.85 7.99
CA ARG A 125 -4.32 -5.55 7.35
C ARG A 125 -5.80 -5.19 7.30
N SER A 126 -6.65 -6.12 6.90
CA SER A 126 -8.10 -5.92 6.85
C SER A 126 -8.68 -5.67 8.25
N ALA A 127 -8.21 -6.36 9.28
CA ALA A 127 -8.66 -6.11 10.65
C ALA A 127 -8.28 -4.70 11.13
N LYS A 128 -7.06 -4.24 10.84
CA LYS A 128 -6.62 -2.86 11.16
C LYS A 128 -7.45 -1.83 10.42
N ALA A 129 -7.65 -2.01 9.11
CA ALA A 129 -8.49 -1.11 8.30
C ALA A 129 -9.93 -1.08 8.81
N LEU A 130 -10.50 -2.24 9.14
CA LEU A 130 -11.85 -2.35 9.69
C LEU A 130 -11.97 -1.64 11.04
N ASN A 131 -10.96 -1.72 11.90
CA ASN A 131 -10.97 -1.01 13.18
C ASN A 131 -10.97 0.51 12.98
N ILE A 132 -10.22 1.02 11.99
CA ILE A 132 -10.26 2.44 11.63
C ILE A 132 -11.65 2.81 11.12
N LEU A 133 -12.19 2.03 10.18
CA LEU A 133 -13.54 2.25 9.64
C LEU A 133 -14.61 2.24 10.73
N LYS A 134 -14.52 1.34 11.71
CA LYS A 134 -15.45 1.28 12.85
C LYS A 134 -15.39 2.55 13.71
N VAL A 135 -14.21 3.12 13.92
CA VAL A 135 -14.04 4.37 14.68
C VAL A 135 -14.54 5.57 13.85
N SER A 136 -14.25 5.60 12.56
CA SER A 136 -14.62 6.73 11.68
C SER A 136 -16.08 6.72 11.22
N ALA A 137 -16.73 5.55 11.14
CA ALA A 137 -18.10 5.43 10.63
C ALA A 137 -19.16 6.18 11.47
N ASN A 138 -18.88 6.44 12.75
CA ASN A 138 -19.77 7.18 13.64
C ASN A 138 -19.40 8.66 13.77
N THR A 139 -18.47 9.17 12.95
CA THR A 139 -17.95 10.53 13.08
C THR A 139 -17.91 11.23 11.71
N CYS A 140 -18.35 12.49 11.68
CA CYS A 140 -18.32 13.30 10.47
C CYS A 140 -16.90 13.82 10.22
N TRP A 141 -16.03 12.95 9.70
CA TRP A 141 -14.73 13.36 9.19
C TRP A 141 -14.94 13.89 7.78
N GLY A 142 -14.96 15.22 7.66
CA GLY A 142 -15.41 15.95 6.48
C GLY A 142 -14.85 15.45 5.14
N ALA A 143 -15.69 14.70 4.44
CA ALA A 143 -15.68 14.53 2.99
C ALA A 143 -17.16 14.59 2.56
N ASP A 144 -17.70 15.80 2.61
CA ASP A 144 -18.91 16.22 1.89
C ASP A 144 -18.53 17.52 1.15
#